data_AF-A0A7S3E6G4-F1
#
_entry.id   AF-A0A7S3E6G4-F1
#
_cell.length_a   1.000
_cell.length_b   1.000
_cell.length_c   1.000
_cell.angle_alpha   90.00
_cell.angle_beta   90.00
_cell.angle_gamma   90.00
#
_symmetry.space_group_name_H-M   'P 1'
#
loop_
_entity.id
_entity.type
_entity.pdbx_description
1 polymer ?
#
loop_
_entity_poly.entity_id
_entity_poly.type
_entity_poly.pdbx_seq_one_letter_code
_entity_poly.pdbx_strand_id
1 'polypeptide(L)'
;VYDRMRAKGFLWGRSPMLAACAERLTDSYDPRRQDLLGDLVWVDLGGGTAENVSLMSKYIPLDRFKAIYVVDLCSSLCDIAKRKCKENGWTNVHVVEGDASLFVPKEGVADLVTFSYSLSMMRDPFTAIDKMFSYLNQEAGVVGVADFYVSSKFDFPHRQMTYFNRFLWKSIFDFDNIE
;
A
#
# COMPACT_ATOMS: atom_id res chain seq x y z
N VAL A 1 -7.10 -8.90 -15.96
CA VAL A 1 -7.69 -7.75 -16.69
C VAL A 1 -7.98 -6.58 -15.76
N TYR A 2 -8.66 -6.82 -14.63
CA TYR A 2 -8.97 -5.84 -13.58
C TYR A 2 -7.75 -5.00 -13.10
N ASP A 3 -6.71 -5.65 -12.57
CA ASP A 3 -5.53 -4.93 -12.05
C ASP A 3 -4.78 -4.14 -13.14
N ARG A 4 -4.70 -4.71 -14.35
CA ARG A 4 -4.05 -4.08 -15.50
C ARG A 4 -4.75 -2.80 -15.97
N MET A 5 -6.09 -2.75 -15.88
CA MET A 5 -6.87 -1.54 -16.20
C MET A 5 -6.69 -0.46 -15.14
N ARG A 6 -6.66 -0.83 -13.85
CA ARG A 6 -6.41 0.12 -12.76
C ARG A 6 -4.99 0.69 -12.81
N ALA A 7 -3.98 -0.16 -13.01
CA ALA A 7 -2.57 0.25 -13.04
C ALA A 7 -2.19 1.19 -14.21
N LYS A 8 -2.80 1.03 -15.40
CA LYS A 8 -2.46 1.82 -16.59
C LYS A 8 -3.18 3.16 -16.72
N GLY A 9 -4.29 3.38 -16.01
CA GLY A 9 -5.11 4.59 -16.19
C GLY A 9 -5.49 5.34 -14.92
N PHE A 10 -5.63 4.64 -13.79
CA PHE A 10 -6.33 5.17 -12.61
C PHE A 10 -5.49 5.21 -11.35
N LEU A 11 -4.76 4.14 -11.07
CA LEU A 11 -4.03 3.93 -9.81
C LEU A 11 -2.51 3.96 -10.03
N TRP A 12 -2.03 4.91 -10.84
CA TRP A 12 -0.63 4.94 -11.27
C TRP A 12 0.35 5.23 -10.12
N GLY A 13 -0.11 5.86 -9.04
CA GLY A 13 0.69 6.30 -7.90
C GLY A 13 1.27 5.15 -7.06
N ARG A 14 0.76 3.92 -7.21
CA ARG A 14 1.30 2.73 -6.51
C ARG A 14 2.76 2.51 -6.83
N SER A 15 3.09 2.50 -8.12
CA SER A 15 4.45 2.18 -8.59
C SER A 15 5.52 3.14 -8.08
N PRO A 16 5.41 4.48 -8.22
CA PRO A 16 6.41 5.39 -7.69
C PRO A 16 6.48 5.38 -6.16
N MET A 17 5.34 5.24 -5.45
CA MET A 17 5.33 5.10 -3.99
C MET A 17 6.09 3.85 -3.55
N LEU A 18 5.80 2.68 -4.15
CA LEU A 18 6.49 1.42 -3.81
C LEU A 18 7.98 1.48 -4.18
N ALA A 19 8.33 2.10 -5.30
CA ALA A 19 9.73 2.29 -5.68
C ALA A 19 10.50 3.14 -4.65
N ALA A 20 9.92 4.26 -4.20
CA ALA A 20 10.52 5.11 -3.17
C ALA A 20 10.61 4.40 -1.80
N CYS A 21 9.58 3.62 -1.43
CA CYS A 21 9.61 2.80 -0.22
C CYS A 21 10.71 1.75 -0.30
N ALA A 22 10.84 1.05 -1.43
CA ALA A 22 11.87 0.04 -1.66
C ALA A 22 13.27 0.66 -1.55
N GLU A 23 13.53 1.77 -2.26
CA GLU A 23 14.79 2.51 -2.18
C GLU A 23 15.12 2.86 -0.71
N ARG A 24 14.14 3.42 0.01
CA ARG A 24 14.33 3.82 1.40
C ARG A 24 14.60 2.62 2.31
N LEU A 25 13.93 1.48 2.12
CA LEU A 25 14.18 0.26 2.89
C LEU A 25 15.56 -0.34 2.63
N THR A 26 16.06 -0.23 1.40
CA THR A 26 17.36 -0.77 1.00
C THR A 26 18.50 0.25 1.07
N ASP A 27 18.26 1.43 1.67
CA ASP A 27 19.23 2.51 1.73
C ASP A 27 20.49 2.06 2.48
N SER A 28 21.54 1.75 1.71
CA SER A 28 22.80 1.21 2.21
C SER A 28 23.57 2.22 3.07
N TYR A 29 23.19 3.50 3.05
CA TYR A 29 23.82 4.53 3.87
C TYR A 29 23.24 4.63 5.28
N ASP A 30 22.14 3.92 5.59
CA ASP A 30 21.55 3.85 6.92
C ASP A 30 21.88 2.49 7.58
N PRO A 31 22.86 2.43 8.53
CA PRO A 31 23.29 1.17 9.14
C PRO A 31 22.14 0.41 9.81
N ARG A 32 21.15 1.14 10.36
CA ARG A 32 19.97 0.56 11.02
C ARG A 32 19.12 -0.29 10.08
N ARG A 33 19.23 -0.08 8.76
CA ARG A 33 18.45 -0.78 7.74
C ARG A 33 19.16 -2.02 7.21
N GLN A 34 20.49 -2.03 7.21
CA GLN A 34 21.25 -3.19 6.75
C GLN A 34 21.04 -4.40 7.65
N ASP A 35 20.98 -4.18 8.97
CA ASP A 35 20.80 -5.25 9.96
C ASP A 35 19.39 -5.87 9.94
N LEU A 36 18.41 -5.19 9.35
CA LEU A 36 17.00 -5.63 9.29
C LEU A 36 16.63 -6.33 7.99
N LEU A 37 17.50 -6.33 6.96
CA LEU A 37 17.19 -6.93 5.66
C LEU A 37 17.03 -8.45 5.75
N GLY A 38 15.82 -8.96 5.51
CA GLY A 38 15.45 -10.37 5.72
C GLY A 38 14.51 -10.57 6.93
N ASP A 39 14.47 -9.61 7.84
CA ASP A 39 13.59 -9.59 9.01
C ASP A 39 12.46 -8.55 8.90
N LEU A 40 12.37 -7.84 7.76
CA LEU A 40 11.40 -6.75 7.58
C LEU A 40 9.95 -7.25 7.66
N VAL A 41 9.11 -6.46 8.31
CA VAL A 41 7.66 -6.66 8.35
C VAL A 41 6.96 -5.57 7.56
N TRP A 42 6.18 -5.98 6.56
CA TRP A 42 5.37 -5.06 5.75
C TRP A 42 3.88 -5.27 6.03
N VAL A 43 3.15 -4.19 6.30
CA VAL A 43 1.68 -4.18 6.39
C VAL A 43 1.09 -3.30 5.29
N ASP A 44 0.31 -3.90 4.39
CA ASP A 44 -0.44 -3.20 3.34
C ASP A 44 -1.91 -3.07 3.76
N LEU A 45 -2.28 -1.87 4.22
CA LEU A 45 -3.61 -1.57 4.77
C LEU A 45 -4.57 -1.15 3.64
N GLY A 46 -5.64 -1.92 3.46
CA GLY A 46 -6.50 -1.85 2.27
C GLY A 46 -5.79 -2.41 1.03
N GLY A 47 -5.03 -3.49 1.18
CA GLY A 47 -4.19 -4.04 0.11
C GLY A 47 -4.97 -4.78 -0.99
N GLY A 48 -6.28 -4.99 -0.83
CA GLY A 48 -7.17 -5.57 -1.82
C GLY A 48 -6.69 -6.92 -2.35
N THR A 49 -6.41 -6.98 -3.65
CA THR A 49 -6.01 -8.20 -4.38
C THR A 49 -4.52 -8.55 -4.23
N ALA A 50 -3.81 -7.92 -3.30
CA ALA A 50 -2.35 -8.02 -3.12
C ALA A 50 -1.54 -7.56 -4.36
N GLU A 51 -2.07 -6.63 -5.16
CA GLU A 51 -1.35 -6.08 -6.33
C GLU A 51 -0.07 -5.34 -5.93
N ASN A 52 -0.06 -4.66 -4.77
CA ASN A 52 1.15 -3.99 -4.29
C ASN A 52 2.29 -4.99 -4.08
N VAL A 53 2.01 -6.21 -3.61
CA VAL A 53 3.02 -7.26 -3.43
C VAL A 53 3.67 -7.65 -4.76
N SER A 54 2.86 -7.85 -5.81
CA SER A 54 3.36 -8.10 -7.18
C SER A 54 4.17 -6.93 -7.76
N LEU A 55 3.84 -5.69 -7.39
CA LEU A 55 4.58 -4.52 -7.86
C LEU A 55 5.89 -4.37 -7.08
N MET A 56 5.85 -4.55 -5.77
CA MET A 56 7.01 -4.45 -4.88
C MET A 56 8.09 -5.47 -5.25
N SER A 57 7.71 -6.68 -5.67
CA SER A 57 8.65 -7.72 -6.08
C SER A 57 9.54 -7.34 -7.28
N LYS A 58 9.22 -6.23 -7.98
CA LYS A 58 10.05 -5.67 -9.07
C LYS A 58 11.15 -4.74 -8.57
N TYR A 59 11.01 -4.22 -7.34
CA TYR A 59 11.92 -3.24 -6.75
C TYR A 59 12.80 -3.88 -5.67
N ILE A 60 12.21 -4.75 -4.85
CA ILE A 60 12.91 -5.47 -3.78
C ILE A 60 12.48 -6.95 -3.78
N PRO A 61 13.40 -7.91 -3.65
CA PRO A 61 13.07 -9.32 -3.48
C PRO A 61 12.16 -9.54 -2.27
N LEU A 62 11.10 -10.35 -2.42
CA LEU A 62 10.14 -10.55 -1.33
C LEU A 62 10.72 -11.33 -0.14
N ASP A 63 11.84 -12.05 -0.32
CA ASP A 63 12.56 -12.74 0.76
C ASP A 63 13.26 -11.78 1.75
N ARG A 64 13.33 -10.49 1.43
CA ARG A 64 13.76 -9.43 2.36
C ARG A 64 12.73 -9.17 3.46
N PHE A 65 11.50 -9.62 3.25
CA PHE A 65 10.44 -9.52 4.24
C PHE A 65 10.24 -10.87 4.93
N LYS A 66 10.33 -10.87 6.25
CA LYS A 66 9.92 -11.99 7.07
C LYS A 66 8.43 -12.25 6.96
N ALA A 67 7.64 -11.18 6.95
CA ALA A 67 6.19 -11.25 6.82
C ALA A 67 5.66 -10.05 6.02
N ILE A 68 4.68 -10.31 5.16
CA ILE A 68 3.92 -9.32 4.41
C ILE A 68 2.45 -9.53 4.71
N TYR A 69 1.81 -8.58 5.39
CA TYR A 69 0.39 -8.63 5.70
C TYR A 69 -0.41 -7.80 4.70
N VAL A 70 -1.38 -8.42 4.04
CA VAL A 70 -2.35 -7.75 3.18
C VAL A 70 -3.67 -7.71 3.93
N VAL A 71 -4.03 -6.55 4.47
CA VAL A 71 -5.23 -6.36 5.30
C VAL A 71 -6.32 -5.69 4.47
N ASP A 72 -7.49 -6.30 4.37
CA ASP A 72 -8.63 -5.72 3.65
C ASP A 72 -9.96 -6.11 4.31
N LEU A 73 -10.96 -5.23 4.24
CA LEU A 73 -12.30 -5.50 4.78
C LEU A 73 -13.15 -6.39 3.85
N CYS A 74 -12.81 -6.46 2.56
CA CYS A 74 -13.64 -7.11 1.56
C CYS A 74 -13.21 -8.56 1.30
N SER A 75 -14.01 -9.52 1.76
CA SER A 75 -13.76 -10.96 1.61
C SER A 75 -13.47 -11.37 0.16
N SER A 76 -14.18 -10.79 -0.80
CA SER A 76 -13.99 -11.10 -2.22
C SER A 76 -12.60 -10.67 -2.75
N LEU A 77 -12.05 -9.56 -2.27
CA LEU A 77 -10.69 -9.12 -2.62
C LEU A 77 -9.65 -10.00 -1.93
N CYS A 78 -9.87 -10.34 -0.66
CA CYS A 78 -9.04 -11.27 0.08
C CYS A 78 -8.96 -12.65 -0.60
N ASP A 79 -10.07 -13.16 -1.14
CA ASP A 79 -10.08 -14.45 -1.85
C ASP A 79 -9.25 -14.42 -3.14
N ILE A 80 -9.29 -13.30 -3.87
CA ILE A 80 -8.42 -13.08 -5.03
C ILE A 80 -6.96 -13.01 -4.58
N ALA A 81 -6.66 -12.26 -3.51
CA ALA A 81 -5.31 -12.16 -2.96
C ALA A 81 -4.75 -13.52 -2.52
N LYS A 82 -5.55 -14.34 -1.81
CA LYS A 82 -5.18 -15.69 -1.38
C LYS A 82 -4.86 -16.59 -2.58
N ARG A 83 -5.69 -16.53 -3.64
CA ARG A 83 -5.45 -17.27 -4.88
C ARG A 83 -4.14 -16.83 -5.55
N LYS A 84 -3.91 -15.52 -5.62
CA LYS A 84 -2.70 -14.92 -6.18
C LYS A 84 -1.44 -15.35 -5.41
N CYS A 85 -1.50 -15.38 -4.08
CA CYS A 85 -0.41 -15.89 -3.25
C CYS A 85 -0.08 -17.35 -3.58
N LYS A 86 -1.11 -18.21 -3.70
CA LYS A 86 -0.94 -19.62 -4.07
C LYS A 86 -0.35 -19.79 -5.47
N GLU A 87 -0.84 -19.04 -6.46
CA GLU A 87 -0.37 -19.10 -7.84
C GLU A 87 1.09 -18.65 -8.00
N ASN A 88 1.53 -17.67 -7.22
CA ASN A 88 2.90 -17.16 -7.24
C ASN A 88 3.84 -17.87 -6.25
N GLY A 89 3.33 -18.81 -5.44
CA GLY A 89 4.10 -19.53 -4.43
C GLY A 89 4.63 -18.65 -3.29
N TRP A 90 3.98 -17.53 -2.98
CA TRP A 90 4.40 -16.65 -1.89
C TRP A 90 4.05 -17.27 -0.54
N THR A 91 5.08 -17.56 0.27
CA THR A 91 4.95 -18.23 1.56
C THR A 91 4.97 -17.29 2.76
N ASN A 92 5.49 -16.07 2.57
CA ASN A 92 5.61 -15.02 3.58
C ASN A 92 4.50 -13.94 3.46
N VAL A 93 3.50 -14.15 2.60
CA VAL A 93 2.37 -13.23 2.42
C VAL A 93 1.14 -13.76 3.16
N HIS A 94 0.62 -12.96 4.08
CA HIS A 94 -0.52 -13.27 4.93
C HIS A 94 -1.69 -12.36 4.56
N VAL A 95 -2.74 -12.93 3.95
CA VAL A 95 -3.96 -12.19 3.65
C VAL A 95 -4.89 -12.23 4.85
N VAL A 96 -5.23 -11.06 5.38
CA VAL A 96 -6.04 -10.86 6.57
C VAL A 96 -7.31 -10.13 6.18
N GLU A 97 -8.45 -10.78 6.38
CA GLU A 97 -9.75 -10.12 6.27
C GLU A 97 -10.05 -9.43 7.60
N GLY A 98 -10.05 -8.10 7.62
CA GLY A 98 -10.18 -7.35 8.86
C GLY A 98 -10.08 -5.83 8.70
N ASP A 99 -10.44 -5.15 9.78
CA ASP A 99 -10.37 -3.69 9.86
C ASP A 99 -8.93 -3.21 10.08
N ALA A 100 -8.47 -2.32 9.21
CA ALA A 100 -7.15 -1.69 9.31
C ALA A 100 -6.95 -0.95 10.65
N SER A 101 -8.01 -0.38 11.21
CA SER A 101 -7.98 0.35 12.50
C SER A 101 -7.80 -0.54 13.73
N LEU A 102 -7.95 -1.87 13.56
CA LEU A 102 -7.82 -2.84 14.65
C LEU A 102 -6.62 -3.77 14.48
N PHE A 103 -6.03 -3.80 13.29
CA PHE A 103 -4.96 -4.72 12.94
C PHE A 103 -3.66 -4.45 13.70
N VAL A 104 -2.93 -5.53 14.02
CA VAL A 104 -1.55 -5.51 14.55
C VAL A 104 -0.82 -6.71 13.94
N PRO A 105 0.39 -6.54 13.39
CA PRO A 105 1.19 -7.68 12.90
C PRO A 105 1.59 -8.60 14.05
N LYS A 106 1.77 -9.90 13.78
CA LYS A 106 2.11 -10.90 14.81
C LYS A 106 3.45 -10.60 15.49
N GLU A 107 4.37 -9.98 14.74
CA GLU A 107 5.68 -9.55 15.20
C GLU A 107 5.63 -8.36 16.16
N GLY A 108 4.47 -7.68 16.26
CA GLY A 108 4.26 -6.50 17.11
C GLY A 108 4.86 -5.21 16.55
N VAL A 109 5.72 -5.30 15.52
CA VAL A 109 6.37 -4.17 14.85
C VAL A 109 6.28 -4.32 13.33
N ALA A 110 6.12 -3.19 12.62
CA ALA A 110 6.19 -3.10 11.16
C ALA A 110 7.27 -2.10 10.72
N ASP A 111 8.06 -2.46 9.71
CA ASP A 111 9.10 -1.60 9.12
C ASP A 111 8.59 -0.83 7.91
N LEU A 112 7.58 -1.37 7.24
CA LEU A 112 6.86 -0.72 6.16
C LEU A 112 5.36 -0.81 6.41
N VAL A 113 4.67 0.33 6.32
CA VAL A 113 3.22 0.35 6.18
C VAL A 113 2.83 1.10 4.92
N THR A 114 1.95 0.51 4.10
CA THR A 114 1.46 1.14 2.88
C THR A 114 -0.05 1.33 2.90
N PHE A 115 -0.48 2.49 2.39
CA PHE A 115 -1.86 2.78 2.03
C PHE A 115 -1.90 3.12 0.54
N SER A 116 -2.73 2.41 -0.21
CA SER A 116 -2.67 2.41 -1.67
C SER A 116 -4.07 2.50 -2.26
N TYR A 117 -4.57 3.74 -2.32
CA TYR A 117 -5.95 4.11 -2.66
C TYR A 117 -6.95 3.52 -1.68
N SER A 118 -6.59 3.55 -0.40
CA SER A 118 -7.35 2.97 0.70
C SER A 118 -7.61 3.97 1.81
N LEU A 119 -6.65 4.81 2.19
CA LEU A 119 -6.75 5.68 3.36
C LEU A 119 -7.94 6.66 3.28
N SER A 120 -8.12 7.35 2.16
CA SER A 120 -9.26 8.24 1.92
C SER A 120 -10.62 7.52 1.82
N MET A 121 -10.62 6.21 1.59
CA MET A 121 -11.82 5.38 1.52
C MET A 121 -12.18 4.74 2.88
N MET A 122 -11.30 4.86 3.88
CA MET A 122 -11.58 4.34 5.22
C MET A 122 -12.62 5.21 5.91
N ARG A 123 -13.54 4.56 6.64
CA ARG A 123 -14.58 5.27 7.40
C ARG A 123 -14.01 6.14 8.52
N ASP A 124 -12.92 5.70 9.13
CA ASP A 124 -12.21 6.42 10.18
C ASP A 124 -10.68 6.36 9.93
N PRO A 125 -10.16 7.24 9.05
CA PRO A 125 -8.75 7.20 8.66
C PRO A 125 -7.82 7.59 9.80
N PHE A 126 -8.25 8.43 10.74
CA PHE A 126 -7.41 8.88 11.86
C PHE A 126 -7.14 7.74 12.83
N THR A 127 -8.16 6.95 13.19
CA THR A 127 -7.95 5.76 14.03
C THR A 127 -7.05 4.74 13.34
N ALA A 128 -7.17 4.56 12.01
CA ALA A 128 -6.26 3.70 11.27
C ALA A 128 -4.80 4.19 11.29
N ILE A 129 -4.58 5.50 11.16
CA ILE A 129 -3.25 6.12 11.26
C ILE A 129 -2.68 5.98 12.68
N ASP A 130 -3.46 6.31 13.71
CA ASP A 130 -3.03 6.19 15.11
C ASP A 130 -2.70 4.74 15.45
N LYS A 131 -3.53 3.80 14.99
CA LYS A 131 -3.27 2.37 15.14
C LYS A 131 -1.98 1.97 14.45
N MET A 132 -1.76 2.40 13.21
CA MET A 132 -0.53 2.12 12.49
C MET A 132 0.71 2.64 13.24
N PHE A 133 0.66 3.86 13.77
CA PHE A 133 1.80 4.43 14.51
C PHE A 133 2.11 3.65 15.79
N SER A 134 1.12 2.97 16.39
CA SER A 134 1.33 2.14 17.58
C SER A 134 2.26 0.94 17.38
N TYR A 135 2.38 0.44 16.13
CA TYR A 135 3.26 -0.70 15.80
C TYR A 135 4.32 -0.38 14.74
N LEU A 136 4.34 0.84 14.19
CA LEU A 136 5.40 1.25 13.26
C LEU A 136 6.75 1.31 13.99
N ASN A 137 7.80 0.79 13.36
CA ASN A 137 9.16 0.89 13.86
C ASN A 137 9.54 2.38 14.08
N GLN A 138 9.82 2.75 15.32
CA GLN A 138 10.02 4.15 15.72
C GLN A 138 11.36 4.73 15.25
N GLU A 139 12.34 3.86 14.93
CA GLU A 139 13.68 4.32 14.53
C GLU A 139 13.84 4.44 13.02
N ALA A 140 13.26 3.49 12.28
CA ALA A 140 13.46 3.34 10.83
C ALA A 140 12.20 3.02 10.03
N GLY A 141 11.01 3.01 10.65
CA GLY A 141 9.75 2.71 9.96
C GLY A 141 9.47 3.64 8.79
N VAL A 142 8.91 3.10 7.72
CA VAL A 142 8.52 3.82 6.51
C VAL A 142 7.02 3.72 6.33
N VAL A 143 6.39 4.85 6.02
CA VAL A 143 4.99 4.89 5.62
C VAL A 143 4.91 5.35 4.17
N GLY A 144 4.31 4.52 3.31
CA GLY A 144 4.02 4.85 1.92
C GLY A 144 2.53 5.14 1.75
N VAL A 145 2.18 6.33 1.26
CA VAL A 145 0.80 6.66 0.93
C VAL A 145 0.70 7.08 -0.54
N ALA A 146 -0.12 6.37 -1.29
CA ALA A 146 -0.59 6.78 -2.60
C ALA A 146 -2.10 6.79 -2.54
N ASP A 147 -2.71 7.96 -2.66
CA ASP A 147 -4.15 8.08 -2.57
C ASP A 147 -4.74 8.88 -3.72
N PHE A 148 -6.06 8.91 -3.75
CA PHE A 148 -6.82 9.71 -4.66
C PHE A 148 -6.52 11.19 -4.46
N TYR A 149 -6.26 11.87 -5.58
CA TYR A 149 -6.23 13.31 -5.63
C TYR A 149 -6.70 13.75 -7.02
N VAL A 150 -7.19 14.98 -7.10
CA VAL A 150 -7.47 15.64 -8.38
C VAL A 150 -6.49 16.79 -8.51
N SER A 151 -5.64 16.74 -9.54
CA SER A 151 -4.74 17.85 -9.81
C SER A 151 -5.52 19.12 -10.13
N SER A 152 -4.92 20.27 -9.85
CA SER A 152 -5.45 21.55 -10.37
C SER A 152 -5.52 21.52 -11.90
N LYS A 153 -6.26 22.47 -12.49
CA LYS A 153 -6.33 22.63 -13.96
C LYS A 153 -4.92 22.75 -14.58
N PHE A 154 -4.03 23.42 -13.85
CA PHE A 154 -2.60 23.50 -14.10
C PHE A 154 -1.88 23.13 -12.80
N ASP A 155 -0.96 22.17 -12.88
CA ASP A 155 -0.17 21.67 -11.76
C ASP A 155 1.25 21.33 -12.24
N PHE A 156 2.13 20.95 -11.32
CA PHE A 156 3.46 20.47 -11.66
C PHE A 156 3.38 19.18 -12.50
N PRO A 157 4.32 18.93 -13.43
CA PRO A 157 4.26 17.78 -14.34
C PRO A 157 4.08 16.42 -13.65
N HIS A 158 4.69 16.22 -12.48
CA HIS A 158 4.59 14.98 -11.71
C HIS A 158 3.27 14.79 -10.96
N ARG A 159 2.42 15.82 -10.91
CA ARG A 159 1.08 15.79 -10.30
C ARG A 159 -0.03 15.99 -11.32
N GLN A 160 0.32 16.42 -12.54
CA GLN A 160 -0.66 16.80 -13.54
C GLN A 160 -1.43 15.58 -14.05
N MET A 161 -2.74 15.55 -13.78
CA MET A 161 -3.63 14.54 -14.34
C MET A 161 -4.13 14.95 -15.72
N THR A 162 -4.47 13.94 -16.55
CA THR A 162 -5.15 14.14 -17.82
C THR A 162 -6.56 14.72 -17.60
N TYR A 163 -7.11 15.38 -18.63
CA TYR A 163 -8.46 15.94 -18.57
C TYR A 163 -9.51 14.91 -18.11
N PHE A 164 -9.49 13.71 -18.70
CA PHE A 164 -10.44 12.65 -18.40
C PHE A 164 -10.35 12.19 -16.94
N ASN A 165 -9.14 12.00 -16.40
CA ASN A 165 -8.96 11.60 -15.02
C ASN A 165 -9.41 12.69 -14.04
N ARG A 166 -9.16 13.97 -14.34
CA ARG A 166 -9.65 15.08 -13.49
C ARG A 166 -11.18 15.14 -13.47
N PHE A 167 -11.83 14.98 -14.62
CA PHE A 167 -13.28 14.97 -14.70
C PHE A 167 -13.87 13.77 -13.94
N LEU A 168 -13.38 12.56 -14.21
CA LEU A 168 -13.92 11.35 -13.60
C LEU A 168 -13.78 11.36 -12.07
N TRP A 169 -12.58 11.61 -11.55
CA TRP A 169 -12.35 11.55 -10.11
C TRP A 169 -13.12 12.62 -9.36
N LYS A 170 -13.20 13.83 -9.91
CA LYS A 170 -14.04 14.88 -9.33
C LYS A 170 -15.50 14.45 -9.25
N SER A 171 -16.03 13.88 -10.33
CA SER A 171 -17.41 13.37 -10.32
C SER A 171 -17.61 12.23 -9.33
N ILE A 172 -16.67 11.29 -9.20
CA ILE A 172 -16.76 10.18 -8.25
C ILE A 172 -16.76 10.70 -6.80
N PHE A 173 -15.84 11.62 -6.44
CA PHE A 173 -15.82 12.18 -5.08
C PHE A 173 -17.08 12.97 -4.75
N ASP A 174 -17.61 13.73 -5.72
CA ASP A 174 -18.89 14.43 -5.59
C ASP A 174 -20.06 13.44 -5.35
N PHE A 175 -20.04 12.24 -5.95
CA PHE A 175 -21.06 11.20 -5.76
C PHE A 175 -20.90 10.41 -4.45
N ASP A 176 -19.67 10.15 -4.02
CA ASP A 176 -19.35 9.35 -2.84
C ASP A 176 -19.38 10.18 -1.52
N ASN A 177 -19.74 11.47 -1.59
CA ASN A 177 -19.73 12.43 -0.46
C ASN A 177 -18.37 12.49 0.26
N ILE A 178 -17.28 12.38 -0.49
CA ILE A 178 -15.93 12.57 0.02
C ILE A 178 -15.63 14.08 -0.10
N GLU A 179 -15.73 14.82 1.00
CA GLU A 179 -15.39 16.26 1.08
C GLU A 179 -13.87 16.53 1.08
#